data_AF-A0A503A7H0-F1
#
_entry.id   AF-A0A503A7H0-F1
#
_cell.length_a   1.000
_cell.length_b   1.000
_cell.length_c   1.000
_cell.angle_alpha   90.00
_cell.angle_beta   90.00
_cell.angle_gamma   90.00
#
_symmetry.space_group_name_H-M   'P 1'
#
loop_
_entity.id
_entity.type
_entity.pdbx_description
1 polymer ?
#
loop_
_entity_poly.entity_id
_entity_poly.type
_entity_poly.pdbx_seq_one_letter_code
_entity_poly.pdbx_strand_id
1 'polypeptide(L)'
;MHSDIVDLRSFYSTTLGRLAERSITMALSSIWATVPNERLVGLGYTLPWLERFGTDAERVFAFMPATQGAVVWPAAGPTATALVFDEELPLVDSCIDRVLLVHSLEHAENPRETLNEIWRVLSPAGRVVIVVPNRRGVWARFEHTPFGNGRPFSRGQLTELLREANFTPATWSDALFFPPSPRRFMMRFHNVLEKAGRRFWPIFSGVIVVEAQKRLYQGVPVAQRASRRVFVPVFSPQGATRLGRHARPAK
;
A
#
# COMPACT_ATOMS: atom_id res chain seq x y z
N MET A 1 -15.92 3.32 6.42
CA MET A 1 -16.16 2.00 5.80
C MET A 1 -15.07 1.80 4.76
N HIS A 2 -14.43 0.64 4.72
CA HIS A 2 -13.50 0.32 3.63
C HIS A 2 -14.31 0.13 2.35
N SER A 3 -13.77 0.58 1.22
CA SER A 3 -14.42 0.34 -0.08
C SER A 3 -14.21 -1.14 -0.42
N ASP A 4 -15.30 -1.90 -0.56
CA ASP A 4 -15.26 -3.29 -0.99
C ASP A 4 -14.66 -3.38 -2.40
N ILE A 5 -13.95 -4.46 -2.69
CA ILE A 5 -13.43 -4.76 -4.03
C ILE A 5 -14.53 -4.72 -5.10
N VAL A 6 -15.77 -5.09 -4.76
CA VAL A 6 -16.92 -5.01 -5.66
C VAL A 6 -17.23 -3.55 -6.03
N ASP A 7 -17.23 -2.64 -5.05
CA ASP A 7 -17.49 -1.22 -5.26
C ASP A 7 -16.39 -0.56 -6.08
N LEU A 8 -15.13 -0.91 -5.81
CA LEU A 8 -13.99 -0.41 -6.57
C LEU A 8 -14.09 -0.83 -8.04
N ARG A 9 -14.34 -2.12 -8.30
CA ARG A 9 -14.50 -2.64 -9.66
C ARG A 9 -15.70 -1.99 -10.37
N SER A 10 -16.82 -1.83 -9.65
CA SER A 10 -18.01 -1.15 -10.16
C SER A 10 -17.69 0.29 -10.56
N PHE A 11 -17.01 1.05 -9.70
CA PHE A 11 -16.59 2.42 -9.98
C PHE A 11 -15.70 2.51 -11.22
N TYR A 12 -14.64 1.69 -11.32
CA TYR A 12 -13.72 1.72 -12.46
C TYR A 12 -14.36 1.27 -13.78
N SER A 13 -15.46 0.50 -13.74
CA SER A 13 -16.25 0.17 -14.94
C SER A 13 -17.04 1.38 -15.49
N THR A 14 -17.33 2.38 -14.65
CA THR A 14 -18.08 3.57 -15.08
C THR A 14 -17.26 4.46 -16.00
N THR A 15 -17.93 5.38 -16.71
CA THR A 15 -17.21 6.38 -17.53
C THR A 15 -16.35 7.31 -16.68
N LEU A 16 -16.81 7.67 -15.47
CA LEU A 16 -16.04 8.50 -14.55
C LEU A 16 -14.80 7.76 -14.05
N GLY A 17 -14.95 6.48 -13.69
CA GLY A 17 -13.85 5.61 -13.27
C GLY A 17 -12.79 5.44 -14.34
N ARG A 18 -13.18 5.20 -15.60
CA ARG A 18 -12.23 5.12 -16.73
C ARG A 18 -11.46 6.42 -16.98
N LEU A 19 -12.11 7.58 -16.80
CA LEU A 19 -11.43 8.88 -16.87
C LEU A 19 -10.46 9.06 -15.70
N ALA A 20 -10.85 8.65 -14.50
CA ALA A 20 -10.00 8.70 -13.32
C ALA A 20 -8.76 7.80 -13.48
N GLU A 21 -8.97 6.55 -13.92
CA GLU A 21 -7.93 5.61 -14.27
C GLU A 21 -6.96 6.21 -15.29
N ARG A 22 -7.46 6.75 -16.40
CA ARG A 22 -6.63 7.38 -17.43
C ARG A 22 -5.78 8.54 -16.89
N SER A 23 -6.36 9.39 -16.05
CA SER A 23 -5.65 10.52 -15.45
C SER A 23 -4.54 10.05 -14.50
N ILE A 24 -4.82 9.06 -13.66
CA ILE A 24 -3.83 8.43 -12.77
C ILE A 24 -2.74 7.74 -13.61
N THR A 25 -3.10 7.05 -14.68
CA THR A 25 -2.15 6.42 -15.58
C THR A 25 -1.21 7.44 -16.22
N MET A 26 -1.71 8.61 -16.63
CA MET A 26 -0.85 9.68 -17.14
C MET A 26 0.07 10.30 -16.07
N ALA A 27 -0.34 10.32 -14.81
CA ALA A 27 0.53 10.72 -13.70
C ALA A 27 1.59 9.65 -13.43
N LEU A 28 1.20 8.38 -13.34
CA LEU A 28 2.11 7.24 -13.18
C LEU A 28 3.13 7.17 -14.33
N SER A 29 2.73 7.31 -15.59
CA SER A 29 3.66 7.30 -16.72
C SER A 29 4.72 8.42 -16.67
N SER A 30 4.50 9.50 -15.92
CA SER A 30 5.49 10.56 -15.77
C SER A 30 6.61 10.24 -14.76
N ILE A 31 6.36 9.29 -13.86
CA ILE A 31 7.32 8.84 -12.83
C ILE A 31 7.79 7.40 -13.06
N TRP A 32 7.04 6.61 -13.83
CA TRP A 32 7.30 5.20 -14.03
C TRP A 32 8.42 4.99 -15.06
N ALA A 33 9.66 4.86 -14.57
CA ALA A 33 10.76 4.40 -15.40
C ALA A 33 10.57 2.91 -15.75
N THR A 34 10.53 2.58 -17.04
CA THR A 34 10.48 1.19 -17.48
C THR A 34 11.86 0.57 -17.25
N VAL A 35 11.92 -0.43 -16.40
CA VAL A 35 13.15 -1.18 -16.13
C VAL A 35 12.82 -2.65 -16.39
N PRO A 36 13.47 -3.28 -17.38
CA PRO A 36 13.21 -4.67 -17.70
C PRO A 36 13.63 -5.57 -16.52
N ASN A 37 12.91 -6.69 -16.35
CA ASN A 37 13.19 -7.73 -15.35
C ASN A 37 13.03 -7.31 -13.88
N GLU A 38 12.21 -6.31 -13.58
CA GLU A 38 11.84 -6.03 -12.18
C GLU A 38 10.73 -6.98 -11.70
N ARG A 39 10.76 -7.33 -10.41
CA ARG A 39 9.65 -7.99 -9.72
C ARG A 39 8.71 -6.93 -9.16
N LEU A 40 7.47 -6.93 -9.63
CA LEU A 40 6.45 -5.92 -9.32
C LEU A 40 5.34 -6.50 -8.45
N VAL A 41 5.00 -5.81 -7.37
CA VAL A 41 3.82 -6.10 -6.56
C VAL A 41 2.90 -4.89 -6.53
N GLY A 42 1.63 -5.08 -6.85
CA GLY A 42 0.60 -4.09 -6.56
C GLY A 42 -0.08 -4.40 -5.23
N LEU A 43 -0.26 -3.41 -4.36
CA LEU A 43 -1.00 -3.53 -3.10
C LEU A 43 -2.27 -2.66 -3.15
N GLY A 44 -3.42 -3.26 -2.83
CA GLY A 44 -4.74 -2.64 -2.97
C GLY A 44 -5.36 -2.87 -4.34
N TYR A 45 -6.16 -1.93 -4.83
CA TYR A 45 -6.77 -2.03 -6.16
C TYR A 45 -5.81 -1.49 -7.24
N THR A 46 -4.95 -2.36 -7.76
CA THR A 46 -3.88 -1.96 -8.70
C THR A 46 -4.02 -2.55 -10.12
N LEU A 47 -5.03 -3.41 -10.34
CA LEU A 47 -5.15 -4.24 -11.55
C LEU A 47 -5.00 -3.48 -12.88
N PRO A 48 -5.69 -2.35 -13.14
CA PRO A 48 -5.60 -1.67 -14.43
C PRO A 48 -4.19 -1.16 -14.75
N TRP A 49 -3.41 -0.83 -13.71
CA TRP A 49 -2.04 -0.36 -13.86
C TRP A 49 -1.04 -1.50 -13.93
N LEU A 50 -1.28 -2.61 -13.23
CA LEU A 50 -0.46 -3.81 -13.36
C LEU A 50 -0.54 -4.40 -14.78
N GLU A 51 -1.73 -4.40 -15.39
CA GLU A 51 -1.91 -4.83 -16.79
C GLU A 51 -1.13 -3.98 -17.79
N ARG A 52 -0.94 -2.69 -17.49
CA ARG A 52 -0.26 -1.75 -18.38
C ARG A 52 1.24 -1.66 -18.14
N PHE A 53 1.67 -1.64 -16.88
CA PHE A 53 3.06 -1.40 -16.50
C PHE A 53 3.81 -2.69 -16.15
N GLY A 54 3.09 -3.80 -15.96
CA GLY A 54 3.64 -5.10 -15.64
C GLY A 54 4.04 -5.95 -16.85
N THR A 55 3.79 -5.50 -18.09
CA THR A 55 4.11 -6.27 -19.31
C THR A 55 5.61 -6.56 -19.46
N ASP A 56 6.46 -5.65 -18.98
CA ASP A 56 7.92 -5.72 -19.10
C ASP A 56 8.60 -6.25 -17.82
N ALA A 57 7.80 -6.59 -16.79
CA ALA A 57 8.28 -7.09 -15.51
C ALA A 57 8.55 -8.61 -15.57
N GLU A 58 9.50 -9.11 -14.78
CA GLU A 58 9.80 -10.55 -14.70
C GLU A 58 8.61 -11.30 -14.08
N ARG A 59 8.04 -10.73 -13.02
CA ARG A 59 6.88 -11.26 -12.30
C ARG A 59 6.02 -10.11 -11.79
N VAL A 60 4.71 -10.30 -11.84
CA VAL A 60 3.72 -9.33 -11.37
C VAL A 60 2.73 -10.03 -10.46
N PHE A 61 2.56 -9.50 -9.25
CA PHE A 61 1.56 -9.99 -8.30
C PHE A 61 0.61 -8.87 -7.88
N ALA A 62 -0.65 -9.22 -7.69
CA ALA A 62 -1.67 -8.33 -7.15
C ALA A 62 -2.03 -8.76 -5.73
N PHE A 63 -1.53 -8.03 -4.75
CA PHE A 63 -1.84 -8.24 -3.34
C PHE A 63 -3.01 -7.36 -2.95
N MET A 64 -4.06 -7.98 -2.43
CA MET A 64 -5.27 -7.29 -2.02
C MET A 64 -5.46 -7.42 -0.52
N PRO A 65 -5.67 -6.30 0.20
CA PRO A 65 -5.90 -6.33 1.64
C PRO A 65 -7.10 -7.22 1.97
N ALA A 66 -6.98 -8.03 3.03
CA ALA A 66 -8.03 -8.94 3.50
C ALA A 66 -9.36 -8.21 3.77
N THR A 67 -9.28 -6.96 4.22
CA THR A 67 -10.42 -6.10 4.52
C THR A 67 -11.10 -5.52 3.27
N GLN A 68 -10.42 -5.51 2.13
CA GLN A 68 -10.94 -5.03 0.84
C GLN A 68 -11.58 -6.17 0.03
N GLY A 69 -11.03 -7.40 0.13
CA GLY A 69 -11.41 -8.55 -0.68
C GLY A 69 -10.56 -8.70 -1.95
N ALA A 70 -10.70 -9.84 -2.65
CA ALA A 70 -9.87 -10.17 -3.81
C ALA A 70 -10.66 -10.44 -5.10
N VAL A 71 -10.02 -10.20 -6.24
CA VAL A 71 -10.50 -10.60 -7.57
C VAL A 71 -9.50 -11.54 -8.20
N VAL A 72 -9.97 -12.54 -8.93
CA VAL A 72 -9.10 -13.40 -9.74
C VAL A 72 -8.48 -12.57 -10.87
N TRP A 73 -7.15 -12.44 -10.88
CA TRP A 73 -6.38 -11.78 -11.92
C TRP A 73 -5.04 -12.51 -12.13
N PRO A 74 -4.47 -12.54 -13.35
CA PRO A 74 -5.03 -12.08 -14.62
C PRO A 74 -6.25 -12.90 -15.08
N ALA A 75 -7.11 -12.29 -15.90
CA ALA A 75 -8.30 -12.98 -16.43
C ALA A 75 -7.93 -14.12 -17.39
N ALA A 76 -6.79 -14.01 -18.07
CA ALA A 76 -6.23 -15.03 -18.94
C ALA A 76 -4.84 -15.43 -18.41
N GLY A 77 -4.78 -16.56 -17.70
CA GLY A 77 -3.53 -17.11 -17.19
C GLY A 77 -3.64 -17.68 -15.76
N PRO A 78 -2.51 -18.12 -15.19
CA PRO A 78 -2.44 -18.51 -13.79
C PRO A 78 -2.75 -17.31 -12.88
N THR A 79 -3.56 -17.53 -11.85
CA THR A 79 -3.89 -16.49 -10.87
C THR A 79 -2.63 -15.97 -10.18
N ALA A 80 -2.44 -14.66 -10.23
CA ALA A 80 -1.35 -13.93 -9.59
C ALA A 80 -1.87 -12.99 -8.48
N THR A 81 -3.10 -13.19 -8.03
CA THR A 81 -3.70 -12.45 -6.91
C THR A 81 -3.59 -13.21 -5.61
N ALA A 82 -3.23 -12.52 -4.54
CA ALA A 82 -3.24 -13.06 -3.17
C ALA A 82 -3.98 -12.10 -2.22
N LEU A 83 -4.72 -12.66 -1.27
CA LEU A 83 -5.23 -11.94 -0.11
C LEU A 83 -4.12 -11.84 0.94
N VAL A 84 -3.89 -10.63 1.44
CA VAL A 84 -2.79 -10.37 2.39
C VAL A 84 -3.24 -9.46 3.53
N PHE A 85 -2.47 -9.45 4.60
CA PHE A 85 -2.51 -8.39 5.60
C PHE A 85 -1.43 -7.36 5.24
N ASP A 86 -1.78 -6.08 5.24
CA ASP A 86 -0.90 -5.02 4.73
C ASP A 86 0.35 -4.86 5.61
N GLU A 87 0.25 -5.20 6.89
CA GLU A 87 1.33 -5.18 7.87
C GLU A 87 2.16 -6.48 7.91
N GLU A 88 1.74 -7.54 7.22
CA GLU A 88 2.41 -8.85 7.20
C GLU A 88 2.27 -9.50 5.81
N LEU A 89 3.14 -9.11 4.89
CA LEU A 89 3.17 -9.61 3.53
C LEU A 89 3.79 -11.01 3.49
N PRO A 90 3.21 -11.97 2.75
CA PRO A 90 3.69 -13.35 2.64
C PRO A 90 4.89 -13.47 1.68
N LEU A 91 5.87 -12.59 1.85
CA LEU A 91 7.07 -12.47 1.03
C LEU A 91 8.30 -12.47 1.90
N VAL A 92 9.41 -12.98 1.36
CA VAL A 92 10.70 -12.91 2.04
C VAL A 92 11.31 -11.52 1.91
N ASP A 93 12.28 -11.21 2.78
CA ASP A 93 12.98 -9.93 2.75
C ASP A 93 13.66 -9.70 1.40
N SER A 94 13.66 -8.44 0.93
CA SER A 94 14.41 -8.00 -0.25
C SER A 94 14.15 -8.79 -1.56
N CYS A 95 12.93 -9.30 -1.76
CA CYS A 95 12.57 -10.08 -2.95
C CYS A 95 11.84 -9.30 -4.04
N ILE A 96 11.36 -8.09 -3.76
CA ILE A 96 10.57 -7.27 -4.70
C ILE A 96 11.35 -6.03 -5.09
N ASP A 97 11.33 -5.66 -6.37
CA ASP A 97 12.08 -4.49 -6.85
C ASP A 97 11.20 -3.23 -6.87
N ARG A 98 9.90 -3.41 -7.11
CA ARG A 98 8.94 -2.31 -7.15
C ARG A 98 7.60 -2.67 -6.50
N VAL A 99 7.06 -1.75 -5.69
CA VAL A 99 5.71 -1.87 -5.13
C VAL A 99 4.84 -0.69 -5.59
N LEU A 100 3.65 -0.97 -6.11
CA LEU A 100 2.65 0.04 -6.46
C LEU A 100 1.49 -0.02 -5.45
N LEU A 101 1.17 1.08 -4.78
CA LEU A 101 0.05 1.18 -3.86
C LEU A 101 -1.03 2.05 -4.47
N VAL A 102 -2.26 1.52 -4.56
CA VAL A 102 -3.44 2.30 -4.95
C VAL A 102 -4.64 1.81 -4.16
N HIS A 103 -5.41 2.72 -3.55
CA HIS A 103 -6.55 2.38 -2.69
C HIS A 103 -6.19 1.53 -1.46
N SER A 104 -4.94 1.58 -1.00
CA SER A 104 -4.42 0.79 0.13
C SER A 104 -4.01 1.66 1.31
N LEU A 105 -3.01 2.55 1.15
CA LEU A 105 -2.45 3.32 2.27
C LEU A 105 -3.47 4.23 2.99
N GLU A 106 -4.48 4.71 2.28
CA GLU A 106 -5.61 5.47 2.82
C GLU A 106 -6.58 4.65 3.68
N HIS A 107 -6.60 3.33 3.49
CA HIS A 107 -7.41 2.38 4.24
C HIS A 107 -6.61 1.60 5.30
N ALA A 108 -5.27 1.59 5.21
CA ALA A 108 -4.40 0.92 6.16
C ALA A 108 -4.70 1.32 7.62
N GLU A 109 -4.79 0.33 8.49
CA GLU A 109 -5.01 0.56 9.93
C GLU A 109 -3.81 1.31 10.51
N ASN A 110 -2.61 0.79 10.23
CA ASN A 110 -1.34 1.37 10.60
C ASN A 110 -0.42 1.62 9.37
N PRO A 111 -0.56 2.79 8.71
CA PRO A 111 0.22 3.14 7.52
C PRO A 111 1.73 3.05 7.71
N ARG A 112 2.23 3.25 8.94
CA ARG A 112 3.66 3.15 9.25
C ARG A 112 4.12 1.69 9.23
N GLU A 113 3.36 0.78 9.82
CA GLU A 113 3.67 -0.66 9.82
C GLU A 113 3.58 -1.22 8.40
N THR A 114 2.55 -0.86 7.63
CA THR A 114 2.44 -1.22 6.21
C THR A 114 3.68 -0.78 5.41
N LEU A 115 4.14 0.47 5.59
CA LEU A 115 5.33 0.94 4.89
C LEU A 115 6.61 0.25 5.38
N ASN A 116 6.75 -0.05 6.68
CA ASN A 116 7.87 -0.83 7.19
C ASN A 116 7.89 -2.25 6.60
N GLU A 117 6.73 -2.85 6.40
CA GLU A 117 6.60 -4.16 5.79
C GLU A 117 6.95 -4.13 4.29
N ILE A 118 6.49 -3.09 3.58
CA ILE A 118 6.93 -2.83 2.20
C ILE A 118 8.44 -2.60 2.13
N TRP A 119 9.00 -1.87 3.10
CA TRP A 119 10.45 -1.65 3.21
C TRP A 119 11.19 -2.98 3.39
N ARG A 120 10.66 -3.91 4.20
CA ARG A 120 11.24 -5.25 4.43
C ARG A 120 11.34 -6.05 3.14
N VAL A 121 10.24 -6.12 2.37
CA VAL A 121 10.18 -6.95 1.14
C VAL A 121 10.90 -6.31 -0.05
N LEU A 122 11.07 -4.99 -0.06
CA LEU A 122 11.78 -4.28 -1.13
C LEU A 122 13.27 -4.59 -1.15
N SER A 123 13.81 -4.86 -2.33
CA SER A 123 15.24 -5.06 -2.57
C SER A 123 16.03 -3.77 -2.30
N PRO A 124 17.35 -3.87 -2.05
CA PRO A 124 18.21 -2.69 -1.96
C PRO A 124 18.04 -1.81 -3.20
N ALA A 125 17.83 -0.50 -3.01
CA ALA A 125 17.49 0.47 -4.06
C ALA A 125 16.11 0.29 -4.74
N GLY A 126 15.29 -0.65 -4.27
CA GLY A 126 13.91 -0.83 -4.69
C GLY A 126 13.03 0.40 -4.43
N ARG A 127 11.94 0.49 -5.18
CA ARG A 127 11.08 1.69 -5.22
C ARG A 127 9.65 1.37 -4.85
N VAL A 128 9.02 2.31 -4.17
CA VAL A 128 7.59 2.28 -3.89
C VAL A 128 6.93 3.46 -4.59
N VAL A 129 5.84 3.19 -5.30
CA VAL A 129 4.99 4.21 -5.92
C VAL A 129 3.65 4.19 -5.20
N ILE A 130 3.25 5.33 -4.65
CA ILE A 130 2.06 5.44 -3.81
C ILE A 130 1.10 6.43 -4.44
N VAL A 131 -0.14 6.00 -4.65
CA VAL A 131 -1.26 6.82 -5.12
C VAL A 131 -2.24 6.96 -3.97
N VAL A 132 -2.46 8.19 -3.50
CA VAL A 132 -3.39 8.49 -2.40
C VAL A 132 -4.28 9.70 -2.70
N PRO A 133 -5.49 9.77 -2.14
CA PRO A 133 -6.34 10.94 -2.23
C PRO A 133 -5.67 12.18 -1.62
N ASN A 134 -5.77 13.30 -2.33
CA ASN A 134 -5.27 14.58 -1.86
C ASN A 134 -6.27 15.21 -0.89
N ARG A 135 -5.84 15.49 0.35
CA ARG A 135 -6.67 16.15 1.37
C ARG A 135 -7.22 17.51 0.95
N ARG A 136 -6.51 18.25 0.10
CA ARG A 136 -6.98 19.53 -0.44
C ARG A 136 -7.79 19.38 -1.72
N GLY A 137 -7.81 18.17 -2.28
CA GLY A 137 -8.48 17.84 -3.52
C GLY A 137 -9.99 17.82 -3.39
N VAL A 138 -10.67 18.11 -4.51
CA VAL A 138 -12.14 18.10 -4.59
C VAL A 138 -12.68 16.68 -4.41
N TRP A 139 -11.98 15.67 -4.93
CA TRP A 139 -12.37 14.26 -4.89
C TRP A 139 -12.45 13.69 -3.47
N ALA A 140 -11.57 14.12 -2.56
CA ALA A 140 -11.60 13.69 -1.17
C ALA A 140 -12.86 14.16 -0.40
N ARG A 141 -13.67 15.04 -1.00
CA ARG A 141 -14.92 15.57 -0.42
C ARG A 141 -16.17 14.83 -0.93
N PHE A 142 -16.01 13.89 -1.86
CA PHE A 142 -17.12 13.14 -2.46
C PHE A 142 -17.08 11.68 -2.02
N GLU A 143 -17.81 11.37 -0.95
CA GLU A 143 -17.91 10.04 -0.33
C GLU A 143 -18.49 8.96 -1.26
N HIS A 144 -19.17 9.36 -2.34
CA HIS A 144 -19.66 8.41 -3.36
C HIS A 144 -18.55 7.92 -4.30
N THR A 145 -17.33 8.45 -4.19
CA THR A 145 -16.15 8.03 -4.96
C THR A 145 -15.19 7.29 -4.04
N PRO A 146 -14.41 6.32 -4.53
CA PRO A 146 -13.46 5.59 -3.68
C PRO A 146 -12.37 6.53 -3.11
N PHE A 147 -12.12 7.67 -3.76
CA PHE A 147 -11.17 8.68 -3.28
C PHE A 147 -11.71 9.56 -2.13
N GLY A 148 -13.02 9.55 -1.90
CA GLY A 148 -13.65 10.19 -0.73
C GLY A 148 -13.67 9.28 0.50
N ASN A 149 -13.34 8.01 0.32
CA ASN A 149 -13.30 7.01 1.40
C ASN A 149 -11.86 6.91 1.95
N GLY A 150 -11.75 6.65 3.26
CA GLY A 150 -10.46 6.50 3.92
C GLY A 150 -9.83 7.82 4.39
N ARG A 151 -8.52 7.78 4.66
CA ARG A 151 -7.75 8.88 5.23
C ARG A 151 -7.04 9.64 4.11
N PRO A 152 -7.47 10.86 3.75
CA PRO A 152 -6.77 11.62 2.71
C PRO A 152 -5.45 12.20 3.25
N PHE A 153 -4.44 12.26 2.38
CA PHE A 153 -3.09 12.70 2.74
C PHE A 153 -2.77 14.07 2.15
N SER A 154 -1.91 14.81 2.85
CA SER A 154 -1.18 15.93 2.28
C SER A 154 0.25 15.51 1.92
N ARG A 155 0.89 16.21 0.99
CA ARG A 155 2.29 15.94 0.62
C ARG A 155 3.24 15.93 1.83
N GLY A 156 3.04 16.85 2.77
CA GLY A 156 3.84 16.94 3.99
C GLY A 156 3.67 15.72 4.90
N GLN A 157 2.43 15.29 5.14
CA GLN A 157 2.17 14.09 5.94
C GLN A 157 2.73 12.82 5.29
N LEU A 158 2.60 12.69 3.97
CA LEU A 158 3.14 11.54 3.25
C LEU A 158 4.68 11.57 3.24
N THR A 159 5.28 12.75 3.12
CA THR A 159 6.74 12.92 3.24
C THR A 159 7.25 12.48 4.61
N GLU A 160 6.58 12.90 5.68
CA GLU A 160 6.96 12.53 7.05
C GLU A 160 6.82 11.02 7.26
N LEU A 161 5.67 10.46 6.87
CA LEU A 161 5.39 9.03 7.00
C LEU A 161 6.41 8.18 6.22
N LEU A 162 6.79 8.59 5.01
CA LEU A 162 7.84 7.93 4.22
C LEU A 162 9.21 8.00 4.92
N ARG A 163 9.56 9.15 5.50
CA ARG A 163 10.84 9.32 6.23
C ARG A 163 10.89 8.45 7.48
N GLU A 164 9.80 8.38 8.24
CA GLU A 164 9.67 7.51 9.42
C GLU A 164 9.85 6.02 9.05
N ALA A 165 9.40 5.62 7.86
CA ALA A 165 9.55 4.27 7.32
C ALA A 165 10.85 4.07 6.50
N ASN A 166 11.86 4.93 6.67
CA ASN A 166 13.16 4.84 5.99
C ASN A 166 13.11 4.89 4.45
N PHE A 167 12.14 5.62 3.89
CA PHE A 167 12.07 5.95 2.47
C PHE A 167 12.53 7.38 2.21
N THR A 168 13.08 7.60 1.02
CA THR A 168 13.38 8.93 0.49
C THR A 168 12.44 9.25 -0.66
N PRO A 169 11.53 10.23 -0.51
CA PRO A 169 10.68 10.66 -1.62
C PRO A 169 11.53 11.24 -2.76
N ALA A 170 11.29 10.79 -4.00
CA ALA A 170 12.03 11.20 -5.18
C ALA A 170 11.19 12.13 -6.06
N THR A 171 10.15 11.59 -6.71
CA THR A 171 9.36 12.31 -7.70
C THR A 171 7.90 12.40 -7.26
N TRP A 172 7.29 13.56 -7.48
CA TRP A 172 5.87 13.80 -7.23
C TRP A 172 5.14 14.05 -8.55
N SER A 173 3.95 13.50 -8.68
CA SER A 173 2.99 13.87 -9.71
C SER A 173 1.59 13.96 -9.10
N ASP A 174 0.67 14.59 -9.81
CA ASP A 174 -0.70 14.72 -9.38
C ASP A 174 -1.65 14.27 -10.50
N ALA A 175 -2.83 13.80 -10.09
CA ALA A 175 -3.88 13.33 -11.00
C ALA A 175 -5.25 13.90 -10.60
N LEU A 176 -6.24 13.68 -11.47
CA LEU A 176 -7.64 14.06 -11.25
C LEU A 176 -7.86 15.58 -11.12
N PHE A 177 -7.42 16.34 -12.12
CA PHE A 177 -7.61 17.81 -12.20
C PHE A 177 -9.01 18.24 -12.68
N PHE A 178 -10.01 17.36 -12.59
CA PHE A 178 -11.38 17.62 -13.00
C PHE A 178 -12.34 17.22 -11.87
N PRO A 179 -13.50 17.88 -11.70
CA PRO A 179 -14.43 17.53 -10.64
C PRO A 179 -15.16 16.20 -10.93
N PRO A 180 -15.56 15.44 -9.89
CA PRO A 180 -16.32 14.19 -10.07
C PRO A 180 -17.78 14.51 -10.41
N SER A 181 -18.06 14.82 -11.68
CA SER A 181 -19.42 15.07 -12.19
C SER A 181 -19.81 14.03 -13.23
N PRO A 182 -21.00 13.40 -13.12
CA PRO A 182 -21.50 12.43 -14.09
C PRO A 182 -22.03 13.07 -15.39
N ARG A 183 -22.07 14.41 -15.49
CA ARG A 183 -22.69 15.10 -16.64
C ARG A 183 -21.77 15.04 -17.88
N ARG A 184 -22.24 14.38 -18.95
CA ARG A 184 -21.57 14.17 -20.25
C ARG A 184 -21.01 15.46 -20.89
N PHE A 185 -21.65 16.60 -20.66
CA PHE A 185 -21.19 17.90 -21.16
C PHE A 185 -19.87 18.35 -20.51
N MET A 186 -19.72 18.15 -19.19
CA MET A 186 -18.48 18.44 -18.46
C MET A 186 -17.36 17.47 -18.87
N MET A 187 -17.72 16.24 -19.25
CA MET A 187 -16.77 15.24 -19.76
C MET A 187 -16.19 15.60 -21.14
N ARG A 188 -16.79 16.49 -21.95
CA ARG A 188 -16.15 16.90 -23.23
C ARG A 188 -14.95 17.83 -22.99
N PHE A 189 -14.95 18.55 -21.88
CA PHE A 189 -13.91 19.52 -21.52
C PHE A 189 -12.78 18.94 -20.66
N HIS A 190 -12.86 17.68 -20.22
CA HIS A 190 -11.85 17.07 -19.33
C HIS A 190 -10.43 17.12 -19.90
N ASN A 191 -10.25 16.85 -21.20
CA ASN A 191 -8.93 16.91 -21.86
C ASN A 191 -8.33 18.32 -21.85
N VAL A 192 -9.18 19.34 -21.95
CA VAL A 192 -8.77 20.75 -21.88
C VAL A 192 -8.51 21.16 -20.44
N LEU A 193 -9.37 20.74 -19.50
CA LEU A 193 -9.22 21.01 -18.07
C LEU A 193 -8.00 20.30 -17.46
N GLU A 194 -7.64 19.12 -17.92
CA GLU A 194 -6.49 18.39 -17.41
C GLU A 194 -5.17 19.02 -17.90
N LYS A 195 -5.12 19.45 -19.17
CA LYS A 195 -3.98 20.20 -19.73
C LYS A 195 -3.87 21.61 -19.12
N ALA A 196 -4.99 22.32 -18.98
CA ALA A 196 -5.02 23.66 -18.39
C ALA A 196 -4.84 23.62 -16.86
N GLY A 197 -5.39 22.62 -16.17
CA GLY A 197 -5.32 22.43 -14.72
C GLY A 197 -3.91 22.12 -14.24
N ARG A 198 -3.14 21.32 -15.00
CA ARG A 198 -1.69 21.14 -14.78
C ARG A 198 -0.91 22.46 -14.85
N ARG A 199 -1.38 23.45 -15.62
CA ARG A 199 -0.72 24.75 -15.83
C ARG A 199 -1.22 25.86 -14.89
N PHE A 200 -2.50 25.86 -14.54
CA PHE A 200 -3.15 26.98 -13.84
C PHE A 200 -3.72 26.63 -12.46
N TRP A 201 -3.95 25.35 -12.13
CA TRP A 201 -4.66 24.97 -10.90
C TRP A 201 -4.19 23.65 -10.24
N PRO A 202 -2.94 23.60 -9.73
CA PRO A 202 -2.45 22.45 -8.96
C PRO A 202 -3.21 22.21 -7.65
N ILE A 203 -3.99 23.19 -7.18
CA ILE A 203 -4.76 23.12 -5.92
C ILE A 203 -5.93 22.13 -6.01
N PHE A 204 -6.41 21.81 -7.22
CA PHE A 204 -7.57 20.94 -7.41
C PHE A 204 -7.23 19.47 -7.72
N SER A 205 -5.96 19.05 -7.62
CA SER A 205 -5.66 17.63 -7.84
C SER A 205 -6.40 16.75 -6.85
N GLY A 206 -7.16 15.77 -7.35
CA GLY A 206 -7.88 14.82 -6.51
C GLY A 206 -6.97 13.78 -5.86
N VAL A 207 -5.84 13.48 -6.50
CA VAL A 207 -4.91 12.42 -6.10
C VAL A 207 -3.48 12.91 -6.19
N ILE A 208 -2.66 12.49 -5.22
CA ILE A 208 -1.22 12.68 -5.21
C ILE A 208 -0.56 11.34 -5.49
N VAL A 209 0.45 11.37 -6.36
CA VAL A 209 1.30 10.23 -6.65
C VAL A 209 2.73 10.57 -6.23
N VAL A 210 3.36 9.68 -5.48
CA VAL A 210 4.75 9.83 -5.06
C VAL A 210 5.53 8.57 -5.37
N GLU A 211 6.72 8.73 -5.94
CA GLU A 211 7.74 7.71 -5.99
C GLU A 211 8.70 7.93 -4.82
N ALA A 212 8.99 6.88 -4.06
CA ALA A 212 9.97 6.91 -2.99
C ALA A 212 10.91 5.70 -3.09
N GLN A 213 12.17 5.89 -2.70
CA GLN A 213 13.19 4.87 -2.77
C GLN A 213 13.59 4.39 -1.38
N LYS A 214 13.84 3.09 -1.25
CA LYS A 214 14.36 2.48 -0.02
C LYS A 214 15.73 3.07 0.35
N ARG A 215 15.86 3.66 1.54
CA ARG A 215 17.12 4.22 2.04
C ARG A 215 17.90 3.15 2.81
N LEU A 216 19.12 2.83 2.38
CA LEU A 216 20.00 1.86 3.03
C LEU A 216 20.90 2.47 4.13
N TYR A 217 21.15 3.78 4.05
CA TYR A 217 22.18 4.46 4.85
C TYR A 217 21.64 5.22 6.07
N GLN A 218 20.77 4.60 6.85
CA GLN A 218 20.45 5.12 8.17
C GLN A 218 20.83 4.04 9.17
N GLY A 219 21.93 4.26 9.90
CA GLY A 219 22.30 3.41 11.03
C GLY A 219 21.12 3.39 11.99
N VAL A 220 20.40 2.27 12.03
CA VAL A 220 19.25 2.11 12.92
C VAL A 220 19.83 2.11 14.34
N PRO A 221 19.49 3.06 15.23
CA PRO A 221 19.74 2.85 16.63
C PRO A 221 18.97 1.59 17.00
N VAL A 222 19.67 0.57 17.48
CA VAL A 222 19.06 -0.69 17.94
C VAL A 222 18.15 -0.34 19.12
N ALA A 223 16.90 0.01 18.82
CA ALA A 223 15.84 0.02 19.80
C ALA A 223 15.68 -1.45 20.17
N GLN A 224 16.22 -1.83 21.33
CA GLN A 224 16.01 -3.14 21.90
C GLN A 224 14.51 -3.40 21.85
N ARG A 225 14.11 -4.33 20.98
CA ARG A 225 12.75 -4.83 20.90
C ARG A 225 12.45 -5.33 22.31
N ALA A 226 11.68 -4.57 23.08
CA ALA A 226 11.20 -5.02 24.36
C ALA A 226 10.28 -6.21 24.05
N SER A 227 10.87 -7.41 24.08
CA SER A 227 10.13 -8.66 23.94
C SER A 227 8.99 -8.55 24.93
N ARG A 228 7.76 -8.49 24.43
CA ARG A 228 6.57 -8.65 25.26
C ARG A 228 6.75 -9.96 26.00
N ARG A 229 7.14 -9.85 27.28
CA ARG A 229 7.20 -10.88 28.33
C ARG A 229 7.25 -12.29 27.76
N VAL A 230 8.46 -12.83 27.61
CA VAL A 230 8.63 -14.29 27.54
C VAL A 230 8.05 -14.83 28.85
N PHE A 231 6.87 -15.44 28.76
CA PHE A 231 6.29 -16.19 29.87
C PHE A 231 7.14 -17.45 29.97
N VAL A 232 8.17 -17.43 30.83
CA VAL A 232 8.93 -18.64 31.15
C VAL A 232 8.03 -19.48 32.06
N PRO A 233 7.50 -20.63 31.63
CA PRO A 233 6.78 -21.50 32.54
C PRO A 233 7.77 -22.01 33.60
N VAL A 234 7.58 -21.58 34.85
CA VAL A 234 8.31 -22.11 35.98
C VAL A 234 7.72 -23.48 36.30
N PHE A 235 8.29 -24.53 35.71
CA PHE A 235 8.10 -25.88 36.22
C PHE A 235 8.88 -26.00 37.53
N SER A 236 8.23 -25.69 38.66
CA SER A 236 8.76 -26.04 39.98
C SER A 236 8.53 -27.53 40.22
N PRO A 237 9.57 -28.38 40.27
CA PRO A 237 9.38 -29.77 40.65
C PRO A 237 8.98 -29.83 42.13
N GLN A 238 7.76 -30.30 42.40
CA GLN A 238 7.33 -30.66 43.75
C GLN A 238 8.10 -31.92 44.17
N GLY A 239 9.13 -31.75 44.99
CA GLY A 239 9.89 -32.87 45.54
C GLY A 239 9.00 -33.73 46.43
N ALA A 240 8.81 -35.01 46.07
CA ALA A 240 8.09 -35.96 46.89
C ALA A 240 8.89 -36.25 48.19
N THR A 241 8.38 -35.78 49.33
CA THR A 241 8.95 -36.07 50.64
C THR A 241 8.86 -37.57 50.91
N ARG A 242 10.00 -38.29 50.87
CA ARG A 242 10.06 -39.68 51.36
C ARG A 242 9.83 -39.66 52.87
N LEU A 243 8.71 -40.23 53.32
CA LEU A 243 8.49 -40.60 54.72
C LEU A 243 9.61 -41.54 55.16
N GLY A 244 10.50 -41.05 56.02
CA GLY A 244 11.53 -41.84 56.68
C GLY A 244 10.89 -42.90 57.58
N ARG A 245 11.22 -44.17 57.32
CA ARG A 245 10.90 -45.29 58.20
C ARG A 245 11.62 -45.11 59.55
N HIS A 246 10.85 -45.03 60.63
CA HIS A 246 11.34 -45.17 62.00
C HIS A 246 12.06 -46.53 62.17
N ALA A 247 13.36 -46.50 62.44
CA ALA A 247 14.09 -47.64 62.97
C ALA A 247 13.79 -47.77 64.48
N ARG A 248 13.33 -48.94 64.92
CA ARG A 248 13.22 -49.29 66.34
C ARG A 248 14.62 -49.53 66.92
N PRO A 249 14.91 -49.09 68.16
CA PRO A 249 16.18 -49.37 68.82
C PRO A 249 16.23 -50.83 69.30
N ALA A 250 17.40 -51.45 69.20
CA ALA A 250 17.69 -52.75 69.77
C ALA A 250 18.22 -52.61 71.21
N LYS A 251 17.55 -53.29 72.13
CA LYS A 251 18.14 -53.94 73.32
C LYS A 251 17.24 -55.11 73.69
#